data_AF-A0A0J1C0F9-F1
#
_entry.id   AF-A0A0J1C0F9-F1
#
_cell.length_a   1.000
_cell.length_b   1.000
_cell.length_c   1.000
_cell.angle_alpha   90.00
_cell.angle_beta   90.00
_cell.angle_gamma   90.00
#
_symmetry.space_group_name_H-M   'P 1'
#
loop_
_entity.id
_entity.type
_entity.pdbx_description
1 polymer ?
#
loop_
_entity_poly.entity_id
_entity_poly.type
_entity_poly.pdbx_seq_one_letter_code
_entity_poly.pdbx_strand_id
1 'polypeptide(L)' 'MDEIVAFIVSGISSFPNKKTPTMLRHLGSNYIFCKTNSRTTWYVFFEKSKQNYLITGILNNYCIEAKNL' A
#
# COMPACT_ATOMS: atom_id res chain seq x y z
N MET A 1 14.11 -4.42 -5.48
CA MET A 1 12.71 -4.90 -5.63
C MET A 1 12.32 -5.82 -4.48
N ASP A 2 13.29 -6.52 -3.88
CA ASP A 2 13.01 -7.57 -2.89
C ASP A 2 12.49 -7.06 -1.53
N GLU A 3 12.93 -5.88 -1.09
CA GLU A 3 12.54 -5.34 0.22
C GLU A 3 11.04 -5.01 0.34
N ILE A 4 10.44 -4.44 -0.70
CA ILE A 4 9.01 -4.13 -0.67
C ILE A 4 8.16 -5.40 -0.73
N VAL A 5 8.57 -6.39 -1.52
CA VAL A 5 7.90 -7.70 -1.58
C VAL A 5 7.99 -8.39 -0.23
N ALA A 6 9.17 -8.41 0.39
CA ALA A 6 9.37 -8.97 1.73
C ALA A 6 8.50 -8.27 2.79
N PHE A 7 8.41 -6.93 2.74
CA PHE A 7 7.53 -6.16 3.62
C PHE A 7 6.06 -6.50 3.40
N ILE A 8 5.60 -6.59 2.15
CA ILE A 8 4.20 -6.92 1.85
C ILE A 8 3.87 -8.32 2.37
N VAL A 9 4.70 -9.31 2.06
CA VAL A 9 4.45 -10.72 2.44
C VAL A 9 4.46 -10.90 3.96
N SER A 10 5.38 -10.25 4.68
CA SER A 10 5.49 -10.37 6.14
C SER A 10 4.52 -9.46 6.90
N GLY A 11 4.16 -8.31 6.33
CA GLY A 11 3.52 -7.21 7.04
C GLY A 11 2.05 -6.99 6.70
N ILE A 12 1.54 -7.42 5.54
CA ILE A 12 0.18 -7.03 5.12
C ILE A 12 -0.93 -7.52 6.07
N SER A 13 -0.67 -8.59 6.82
CA SER A 13 -1.62 -9.14 7.79
C SER A 13 -1.64 -8.43 9.14
N SER A 14 -0.48 -7.92 9.58
CA SER A 14 -0.24 -7.40 10.93
C SER A 14 -0.06 -5.89 10.99
N PHE A 15 0.41 -5.28 9.90
CA PHE A 15 0.65 -3.85 9.82
C PHE A 15 -0.68 -3.08 9.81
N PRO A 16 -0.79 -1.97 10.58
CA PRO A 16 -2.00 -1.16 10.59
C PRO A 16 -2.30 -0.63 9.18
N ASN A 17 -3.42 -1.06 8.62
CA ASN A 17 -3.90 -0.53 7.35
C ASN A 17 -4.76 0.72 7.54
N LYS A 18 -4.82 1.52 6.49
CA LYS A 18 -5.65 2.71 6.38
C LYS A 18 -6.70 2.50 5.30
N LYS A 19 -7.87 3.12 5.48
CA LYS A 19 -8.88 3.19 4.41
C LYS A 19 -8.38 4.10 3.30
N THR A 20 -8.52 3.65 2.06
CA THR A 20 -8.12 4.43 0.90
C THR A 20 -9.05 5.64 0.69
N PRO A 21 -8.51 6.85 0.47
CA PRO A 21 -9.30 8.03 0.12
C PRO A 21 -10.18 7.80 -1.12
N THR A 22 -11.35 8.44 -1.19
CA THR A 22 -12.33 8.21 -2.27
C THR A 22 -11.73 8.37 -3.68
N MET A 23 -10.86 9.35 -3.87
CA MET A 23 -10.20 9.60 -5.17
C MET A 23 -9.30 8.45 -5.63
N LEU A 24 -8.75 7.70 -4.67
CA LEU A 24 -7.82 6.61 -4.90
C LEU A 24 -8.47 5.24 -4.73
N ARG A 25 -9.78 5.17 -4.50
CA ARG A 25 -10.47 3.92 -4.17
C ARG A 25 -10.45 2.91 -5.32
N HIS A 26 -10.20 3.35 -6.55
CA HIS A 26 -9.96 2.49 -7.70
C HIS A 26 -8.66 1.66 -7.57
N LEU A 27 -7.73 2.06 -6.71
CA LEU A 27 -6.50 1.33 -6.41
C LEU A 27 -6.69 0.26 -5.32
N GLY A 28 -7.82 0.26 -4.61
CA GLY A 28 -8.14 -0.70 -3.54
C GLY A 28 -8.80 -0.03 -2.34
N SER A 29 -9.56 -0.80 -1.56
CA SER A 29 -10.30 -0.31 -0.39
C SER A 29 -9.43 0.06 0.81
N ASN A 30 -8.26 -0.57 0.94
CA ASN A 30 -7.31 -0.31 2.00
C ASN A 30 -5.90 -0.13 1.44
N TYR A 31 -5.03 0.52 2.22
CA TYR A 31 -3.62 0.60 1.91
C TYR A 31 -2.74 0.52 3.16
N ILE A 32 -1.49 0.08 2.96
CA ILE A 32 -0.38 0.20 3.91
C ILE A 32 0.72 1.04 3.28
N PHE A 33 1.66 1.52 4.09
CA PHE A 33 2.81 2.25 3.61
C PHE A 33 4.09 1.78 4.29
N CYS A 34 5.21 1.84 3.56
CA CYS A 34 6.53 1.58 4.12
C CYS A 34 7.55 2.55 3.53
N LYS A 35 8.61 2.81 4.30
CA LYS A 35 9.75 3.59 3.85
C LYS A 35 10.92 2.64 3.65
N THR A 36 11.36 2.47 2.40
CA THR A 36 12.57 1.69 2.09
C THR A 36 13.84 2.52 2.28
N ASN A 37 13.72 3.85 2.27
CA ASN A 37 14.79 4.78 2.61
C ASN A 37 14.21 6.12 3.11
N SER A 38 15.07 7.09 3.41
CA SER A 38 14.64 8.41 3.94
C SER A 38 13.81 9.26 2.99
N ARG A 39 13.82 8.96 1.68
CA ARG A 39 13.20 9.78 0.62
C ARG A 39 11.99 9.12 -0.04
N THR A 40 11.94 7.79 -0.06
CA THR A 40 10.93 7.00 -0.77
C THR A 40 9.96 6.36 0.22
N THR A 41 8.68 6.74 0.12
CA THR A 41 7.56 6.05 0.76
C THR A 41 6.81 5.28 -0.32
N TRP A 42 6.62 3.99 -0.10
CA TRP A 42 5.79 3.14 -0.92
C TRP A 42 4.42 2.99 -0.29
N TYR A 43 3.39 2.92 -1.13
CA TYR A 43 2.00 2.73 -0.77
C TYR A 43 1.49 1.50 -1.49
N VAL A 44 0.95 0.55 -0.74
CA VAL A 44 0.47 -0.72 -1.26
C VAL A 44 -1.02 -0.78 -0.98
N PHE A 45 -1.81 -0.74 -2.05
CA PHE A 45 -3.26 -0.77 -2.01
C PHE A 45 -3.75 -2.19 -2.27
N PHE A 46 -4.81 -2.58 -1.58
CA PHE A 46 -5.32 -3.94 -1.65
C PHE A 46 -6.79 -4.05 -1.27
N GLU A 47 -7.38 -5.14 -1.74
CA GLU A 47 -8.62 -5.70 -1.22
C GLU A 47 -8.31 -6.80 -0.20
N LYS A 48 -9.14 -6.88 0.84
CA LYS A 48 -9.01 -7.88 1.91
C LYS A 48 -10.32 -8.63 2.09
N SER A 49 -10.25 -9.95 2.07
CA SER A 49 -11.34 -10.83 2.47
C SER A 49 -10.81 -11.90 3.42
N LYS A 50 -11.20 -11.81 4.71
CA LYS A 50 -10.68 -12.65 5.80
C LYS A 50 -9.14 -12.56 5.90
N GLN A 51 -8.44 -13.63 5.50
CA GLN A 51 -6.98 -13.74 5.50
C GLN A 51 -6.39 -13.65 4.08
N ASN A 52 -7.23 -13.44 3.07
CA ASN A 52 -6.80 -13.29 1.69
C ASN A 52 -6.65 -11.80 1.36
N TYR A 53 -5.55 -11.50 0.66
CA TYR A 53 -5.17 -10.16 0.26
C TYR A 53 -4.92 -10.15 -1.24
N LEU A 54 -5.58 -9.24 -1.94
CA LEU A 54 -5.35 -8.99 -3.36
C LEU A 54 -4.71 -7.62 -3.51
N ILE A 55 -3.44 -7.59 -3.90
CA ILE A 55 -2.76 -6.33 -4.20
C ILE A 55 -3.31 -5.78 -5.51
N THR A 56 -3.83 -4.56 -5.47
CA THR A 56 -4.52 -3.91 -6.60
C THR A 56 -3.78 -2.67 -7.10
N GLY A 57 -2.84 -2.14 -6.31
CA GLY A 57 -1.99 -1.03 -6.74
C GLY A 57 -0.76 -0.86 -5.86
N ILE A 58 0.34 -0.42 -6.47
CA ILE A 58 1.57 -0.04 -5.77
C ILE A 58 2.03 1.31 -6.32
N LEU A 59 2.16 2.30 -5.45
CA LEU A 59 2.63 3.64 -5.78
C LEU A 59 3.78 4.04 -4.87
N ASN A 60 4.49 5.11 -5.22
CA ASN A 60 5.39 5.79 -4.29
C ASN A 60 5.06 7.29 -4.24
N ASN A 61 5.71 8.01 -3.31
CA ASN A 61 5.51 9.44 -3.10
C ASN A 61 5.93 10.35 -4.27
N TYR A 62 6.51 9.79 -5.35
CA TYR A 62 6.79 10.54 -6.58
C TYR A 62 5.62 10.47 -7.59
N CYS A 63 4.65 9.58 -7.39
CA CYS A 63 3.41 9.52 -8.17
C CYS A 63 2.50 10.72 -7.85
N ILE A 64 1.82 11.26 -8.86
CA ILE A 64 0.92 12.41 -8.65
C ILE A 64 -0.29 12.04 -7.80
N GLU A 65 -0.74 10.79 -7.91
CA GLU A 65 -1.83 10.19 -7.15
C GLU A 65 -1.53 10.20 -5.65
N ALA A 66 -0.26 10.02 -5.26
CA ALA A 66 0.17 10.00 -3.86
C ALA A 66 0.02 11.36 -3.16
N LYS A 67 -0.20 12.46 -3.90
CA LYS A 67 -0.56 13.75 -3.33
C LYS A 67 -1.95 13.76 -2.68
N ASN A 68 -2.78 12.74 -2.95
CA ASN A 68 -4.12 12.59 -2.40
C ASN A 68 -4.19 11.56 -1.25
N LEU A 69 -3.04 11.20 -0.65
CA LEU A 69 -2.90 10.21 0.45
C LEU A 69 -2.71 10.83 1.83
#